data_AF-A0AAN9B5U4-F1
#
_entry.id   AF-A0AAN9B5U4-F1
#
_cell.length_a   1.000
_cell.length_b   1.000
_cell.length_c   1.000
_cell.angle_alpha   90.00
_cell.angle_beta   90.00
_cell.angle_gamma   90.00
#
_symmetry.space_group_name_H-M   'P 1'
#
loop_
_entity.id
_entity.type
_entity.pdbx_description
1 polymer ?
#
loop_
_entity_poly.entity_id
_entity_poly.type
_entity_poly.pdbx_seq_one_letter_code
_entity_poly.pdbx_strand_id
1 'polypeptide(L)'
;MASARKEDTSDIKMHRDKLLQMHSATAHDWVSDKDKKKDVYDDGTMSFFWHAHTITVLVIFSAVLLHVAIFEESVPDRDYNAKRGLMAVVLAFLLFGVIHTPDGPFIRPHPALWRLILCLSIVYELTLVFLLFQNVNDARQLLRHFDSTLGKEMPEKSYGGNCLIYDANNTNPWHNLQDKLDGFVPTHFFGWWLKTLVLRDWWLCTILSIMFEVMEYTLEHQLPNFSECWWDHWIMDALLCNGGGIYLGMKTLNYLSMKPYHWRGMWNIQSYGGRLKRLAAQFTPYSWTDFDWKPSTSLKRWMAMLALIAIVRLHFSFLQ
;
A
#
# COMPACT_ATOMS: atom_id res chain seq x y z
N MET A 1 45.19 21.95 -19.04
CA MET A 1 43.77 22.25 -18.73
C MET A 1 42.82 21.04 -18.81
N ALA A 2 43.18 19.90 -19.44
CA ALA A 2 42.29 18.72 -19.50
C ALA A 2 42.36 17.78 -18.28
N SER A 3 43.40 17.87 -17.44
CA SER A 3 43.57 17.00 -16.25
C SER A 3 42.68 17.41 -15.07
N ALA A 4 42.62 18.71 -14.76
CA ALA A 4 41.83 19.24 -13.64
C ALA A 4 40.31 19.01 -13.81
N ARG A 5 39.79 19.01 -15.05
CA ARG A 5 38.37 18.76 -15.33
C ARG A 5 37.97 17.29 -15.12
N LYS A 6 38.91 16.36 -15.23
CA LYS A 6 38.69 14.92 -15.02
C LYS A 6 38.65 14.59 -13.52
N GLU A 7 39.54 15.19 -12.74
CA GLU A 7 39.57 15.06 -11.28
C GLU A 7 38.26 15.56 -10.65
N ASP A 8 37.80 16.74 -11.06
CA ASP A 8 36.56 17.35 -10.55
C ASP A 8 35.32 16.50 -10.87
N THR A 9 35.23 15.93 -12.09
CA THR A 9 34.15 14.99 -12.42
C THR A 9 34.23 13.65 -11.70
N SER A 10 35.44 13.19 -11.37
CA SER A 10 35.62 11.94 -10.61
C SER A 10 35.27 12.11 -9.14
N ASP A 11 35.58 13.26 -8.55
CA ASP A 11 35.22 13.60 -7.17
C ASP A 11 33.71 13.82 -7.03
N ILE A 12 33.08 14.52 -7.98
CA ILE A 12 31.62 14.67 -8.02
C ILE A 12 30.93 13.32 -8.16
N LYS A 13 31.45 12.44 -9.03
CA LYS A 13 30.90 11.09 -9.20
C LYS A 13 31.08 10.23 -7.95
N MET A 14 32.27 10.25 -7.34
CA MET A 14 32.53 9.55 -6.08
C MET A 14 31.67 10.08 -4.93
N HIS A 15 31.44 11.40 -4.86
CA HIS A 15 30.61 12.02 -3.85
C HIS A 15 29.13 11.68 -4.05
N ARG A 16 28.67 11.68 -5.31
CA ARG A 16 27.34 11.20 -5.71
C ARG A 16 27.16 9.73 -5.36
N ASP A 17 28.12 8.88 -5.70
CA ASP A 17 28.05 7.44 -5.41
C ASP A 17 28.07 7.17 -3.90
N LYS A 18 28.85 7.94 -3.11
CA LYS A 18 28.81 7.89 -1.64
C LYS A 18 27.49 8.39 -1.05
N LEU A 19 26.88 9.42 -1.64
CA LEU A 19 25.56 9.93 -1.24
C LEU A 19 24.46 8.91 -1.59
N LEU A 20 24.51 8.32 -2.78
CA LEU A 20 23.61 7.25 -3.21
C LEU A 20 23.77 6.02 -2.30
N GLN A 21 25.00 5.67 -1.93
CA GLN A 21 25.31 4.58 -0.99
C GLN A 21 24.86 4.90 0.44
N MET A 22 24.95 6.15 0.89
CA MET A 22 24.39 6.58 2.19
C MET A 22 22.86 6.61 2.20
N HIS A 23 22.22 7.00 1.10
CA HIS A 23 20.76 7.00 0.95
C HIS A 23 20.22 5.55 0.85
N SER A 24 20.92 4.67 0.11
CA SER A 24 20.60 3.24 0.02
C SER A 24 21.05 2.43 1.24
N ALA A 25 21.90 2.98 2.12
CA ALA A 25 22.25 2.32 3.39
C ALA A 25 21.06 2.14 4.34
N THR A 26 19.90 2.73 4.03
CA THR A 26 18.69 2.64 4.88
C THR A 26 17.38 2.30 4.20
N ALA A 27 17.31 2.39 2.88
CA ALA A 27 16.27 1.69 2.12
C ALA A 27 16.92 0.39 1.65
N HIS A 28 16.33 -0.77 1.98
CA HIS A 28 16.84 -2.05 1.48
C HIS A 28 17.07 -1.95 -0.04
N ASP A 29 18.29 -2.24 -0.50
CA ASP A 29 18.68 -2.12 -1.91
C ASP A 29 18.03 -3.23 -2.72
N TRP A 30 16.76 -3.00 -3.05
CA TRP A 30 15.95 -3.90 -3.86
C TRP A 30 16.53 -4.10 -5.25
N VAL A 31 17.33 -3.15 -5.77
CA VAL A 31 17.95 -3.25 -7.09
C VAL A 31 19.10 -4.26 -7.05
N SER A 32 19.99 -4.16 -6.07
CA SER A 32 21.09 -5.11 -5.84
C SER A 32 20.58 -6.53 -5.52
N ASP A 33 19.51 -6.67 -4.73
CA ASP A 33 18.94 -7.99 -4.42
C ASP A 33 18.15 -8.58 -5.60
N LYS A 34 17.58 -7.74 -6.48
CA LYS A 34 16.95 -8.15 -7.76
C LYS A 34 18.01 -8.62 -8.76
N ASP A 35 19.18 -7.98 -8.80
CA ASP A 35 20.31 -8.39 -9.63
C ASP A 35 21.02 -9.66 -9.12
N LYS A 36 21.04 -9.90 -7.80
CA LYS A 36 21.59 -11.13 -7.20
C LYS A 36 20.70 -12.37 -7.39
N LYS A 37 19.41 -12.19 -7.65
CA LYS A 37 18.42 -13.27 -7.88
C LYS A 37 18.23 -13.62 -9.36
N LYS A 38 19.24 -13.39 -10.21
CA LYS A 38 19.15 -13.69 -11.65
C LYS A 38 19.16 -15.17 -12.00
N ASP A 39 19.52 -16.06 -11.08
CA ASP A 39 19.50 -17.50 -11.35
C ASP A 39 18.16 -18.13 -10.90
N VAL A 40 17.06 -17.63 -11.47
CA VAL A 40 15.80 -18.38 -11.49
C VAL A 40 15.74 -19.08 -12.84
N TYR A 41 15.90 -20.40 -12.82
CA TYR A 41 15.69 -21.23 -14.00
C TYR A 41 14.20 -21.19 -14.37
N ASP A 42 13.87 -20.49 -15.45
CA ASP A 42 12.58 -20.59 -16.14
C ASP A 42 12.75 -21.67 -17.22
N ASP A 43 11.95 -22.73 -17.16
CA ASP A 43 11.98 -23.84 -18.11
C ASP A 43 11.39 -23.47 -19.49
N GLY A 44 11.00 -22.20 -19.67
CA GLY A 44 10.50 -21.63 -20.92
C GLY A 44 9.03 -21.94 -21.17
N THR A 45 8.39 -22.80 -20.37
CA THR A 45 6.99 -23.20 -20.54
C THR A 45 6.02 -22.07 -20.20
N MET A 46 6.39 -21.18 -19.29
CA MET A 46 5.55 -20.06 -18.85
C MET A 46 5.87 -18.73 -19.55
N SER A 47 6.88 -18.70 -20.42
CA SER A 47 7.41 -17.48 -21.03
C SER A 47 6.34 -16.57 -21.62
N PHE A 48 5.32 -17.11 -22.30
CA PHE A 48 4.19 -16.31 -22.81
C PHE A 48 3.49 -15.47 -21.73
N PHE A 49 3.26 -16.03 -20.54
CA PHE A 49 2.56 -15.34 -19.45
C PHE A 49 3.43 -14.26 -18.77
N TRP A 50 4.75 -14.39 -18.84
CA TRP A 50 5.70 -13.43 -18.26
C TRP A 50 5.99 -12.23 -19.17
N HIS A 51 5.62 -12.27 -20.45
CA HIS A 51 5.76 -11.14 -21.36
C HIS A 51 4.55 -10.20 -21.28
N ALA A 52 4.82 -8.90 -21.31
CA ALA A 52 3.76 -7.89 -21.34
C ALA A 52 3.11 -7.85 -22.74
N HIS A 53 1.86 -8.32 -22.84
CA HIS A 53 1.05 -8.27 -24.06
C HIS A 53 0.20 -7.00 -24.16
N THR A 54 0.79 -5.85 -23.81
CA THR A 54 0.10 -4.55 -23.70
C THR A 54 -0.77 -4.22 -24.91
N ILE A 55 -0.23 -4.36 -26.13
CA ILE A 55 -0.95 -4.01 -27.37
C ILE A 55 -2.12 -4.98 -27.60
N THR A 56 -1.90 -6.28 -27.44
CA THR A 56 -2.93 -7.31 -27.62
C THR A 56 -4.09 -7.09 -26.66
N VAL A 57 -3.80 -6.83 -25.38
CA VAL A 57 -4.82 -6.58 -24.37
C VAL A 57 -5.59 -5.29 -24.66
N LEU A 58 -4.90 -4.22 -25.10
CA LEU A 58 -5.56 -2.97 -25.49
C LEU A 58 -6.52 -3.17 -26.67
N VAL A 59 -6.11 -3.90 -27.70
CA VAL A 59 -6.95 -4.21 -28.86
C VAL A 59 -8.20 -5.00 -28.45
N ILE A 60 -8.03 -6.05 -27.63
CA ILE A 60 -9.16 -6.84 -27.12
C ILE A 60 -10.08 -5.96 -26.28
N PHE A 61 -9.53 -5.14 -25.39
CA PHE A 61 -10.30 -4.24 -24.55
C PHE A 61 -11.11 -3.22 -25.36
N SER A 62 -10.49 -2.58 -26.36
CA SER A 62 -11.18 -1.68 -27.28
C SER A 62 -12.28 -2.38 -28.07
N ALA A 63 -12.04 -3.62 -28.53
CA ALA A 63 -13.04 -4.41 -29.23
C ALA A 63 -14.25 -4.75 -28.34
N VAL A 64 -14.02 -5.10 -27.06
CA VAL A 64 -15.08 -5.34 -26.09
C VAL A 64 -15.92 -4.08 -25.84
N LEU A 65 -15.28 -2.92 -25.66
CA LEU A 65 -16.00 -1.65 -25.50
C LEU A 65 -16.82 -1.28 -26.74
N LEU A 66 -16.26 -1.48 -27.94
CA LEU A 66 -16.99 -1.27 -29.19
C LEU A 66 -18.17 -2.22 -29.34
N HIS A 67 -18.00 -3.49 -28.95
CA HIS A 67 -19.08 -4.46 -28.97
C HIS A 67 -20.23 -4.02 -28.06
N VAL A 68 -19.93 -3.66 -26.81
CA VAL A 68 -20.91 -3.16 -25.84
C VAL A 68 -21.60 -1.89 -26.37
N ALA A 69 -20.86 -0.96 -26.97
CA ALA A 69 -21.40 0.29 -27.46
C ALA A 69 -22.33 0.13 -28.69
N ILE A 70 -22.11 -0.90 -29.52
CA ILE A 70 -22.83 -1.08 -30.79
C ILE A 70 -23.98 -2.09 -30.68
N PHE A 71 -23.77 -3.18 -29.94
CA PHE A 71 -24.69 -4.32 -29.96
C PHE A 71 -25.58 -4.40 -28.72
N GLU A 72 -25.27 -3.66 -27.66
CA GLU A 72 -26.02 -3.77 -26.42
C GLU A 72 -27.12 -2.71 -26.33
N GLU A 73 -28.35 -3.17 -26.19
CA GLU A 73 -29.52 -2.31 -26.11
C GLU A 73 -29.61 -1.61 -24.74
N SER A 74 -30.12 -0.39 -24.73
CA SER A 74 -30.33 0.39 -23.50
C SER A 74 -31.47 -0.20 -22.67
N VAL A 75 -31.16 -0.66 -21.46
CA VAL A 75 -32.18 -1.06 -20.47
C VAL A 75 -32.73 0.18 -19.77
N PRO A 76 -34.05 0.36 -19.62
CA PRO A 76 -34.66 1.51 -18.96
C PRO A 76 -34.63 1.40 -17.42
N ASP A 77 -33.50 0.98 -16.85
CA ASP A 77 -33.27 0.94 -15.40
C ASP A 77 -32.01 1.73 -15.06
N ARG A 78 -32.21 2.88 -14.41
CA ARG A 78 -31.14 3.80 -14.03
C ARG A 78 -30.15 3.16 -13.06
N ASP A 79 -30.64 2.43 -12.07
CA ASP A 79 -29.81 1.91 -10.98
C ASP A 79 -28.98 0.71 -11.48
N TYR A 80 -29.58 -0.12 -12.35
CA TYR A 80 -28.86 -1.15 -13.07
C TYR A 80 -27.75 -0.57 -13.96
N ASN A 81 -28.07 0.44 -14.78
CA ASN A 81 -27.10 1.08 -15.68
C ASN A 81 -25.96 1.76 -14.90
N ALA A 82 -26.25 2.40 -13.76
CA ALA A 82 -25.24 3.03 -12.92
C ALA A 82 -24.28 2.00 -12.30
N LYS A 83 -24.80 0.89 -11.74
CA LYS A 83 -23.96 -0.20 -11.18
C LYS A 83 -23.06 -0.80 -12.24
N ARG A 84 -23.62 -1.07 -13.42
CA ARG A 84 -22.89 -1.64 -14.54
C ARG A 84 -21.81 -0.68 -15.06
N GLY A 85 -22.14 0.60 -15.22
CA GLY A 85 -21.19 1.64 -15.62
C GLY A 85 -20.04 1.78 -14.63
N LEU A 86 -20.35 1.80 -13.33
CA LEU A 86 -19.33 1.86 -12.27
C LEU A 86 -18.42 0.63 -12.30
N MET A 87 -19.00 -0.57 -12.45
CA MET A 87 -18.22 -1.81 -12.60
C MET A 87 -17.31 -1.76 -13.83
N ALA A 88 -17.81 -1.26 -14.96
CA ALA A 88 -17.02 -1.11 -16.18
C ALA A 88 -15.85 -0.13 -15.99
N VAL A 89 -16.07 1.01 -15.32
CA VAL A 89 -15.01 1.97 -14.98
C VAL A 89 -13.95 1.34 -14.09
N VAL A 90 -14.36 0.60 -13.05
CA VAL A 90 -13.42 -0.10 -12.15
C VAL A 90 -12.62 -1.16 -12.92
N LEU A 91 -13.28 -2.00 -13.71
CA LEU A 91 -12.59 -3.03 -14.51
C LEU A 91 -11.63 -2.43 -15.53
N ALA A 92 -12.02 -1.33 -16.20
CA ALA A 92 -11.15 -0.60 -17.11
C ALA A 92 -9.91 -0.05 -16.40
N PHE A 93 -10.09 0.56 -15.23
CA PHE A 93 -8.99 1.04 -14.39
C PHE A 93 -8.07 -0.09 -13.95
N LEU A 94 -8.62 -1.21 -13.47
CA LEU A 94 -7.84 -2.37 -13.04
C LEU A 94 -7.03 -2.95 -14.20
N LEU A 95 -7.63 -3.09 -15.38
CA LEU A 95 -6.95 -3.60 -16.57
C LEU A 95 -5.80 -2.66 -16.98
N PHE A 96 -6.09 -1.37 -17.10
CA PHE A 96 -5.09 -0.35 -17.42
C PHE A 96 -3.95 -0.35 -16.38
N GLY A 97 -4.31 -0.36 -15.10
CA GLY A 97 -3.38 -0.37 -13.99
C GLY A 97 -2.46 -1.59 -13.99
N VAL A 98 -2.98 -2.79 -14.21
CA VAL A 98 -2.16 -4.02 -14.28
C VAL A 98 -1.13 -3.96 -15.42
N ILE A 99 -1.49 -3.36 -16.55
CA ILE A 99 -0.62 -3.26 -17.72
C ILE A 99 0.49 -2.21 -17.50
N HIS A 100 0.15 -1.05 -16.95
CA HIS A 100 1.04 0.11 -16.91
C HIS A 100 1.79 0.32 -15.59
N THR A 101 1.32 -0.26 -14.49
CA THR A 101 2.04 -0.13 -13.21
C THR A 101 3.37 -0.88 -13.26
N PRO A 102 4.45 -0.29 -12.71
CA PRO A 102 5.74 -0.96 -12.64
C PRO A 102 5.68 -2.13 -11.64
N ASP A 103 6.56 -3.11 -11.83
CA ASP A 103 6.67 -4.24 -10.90
C ASP A 103 7.12 -3.78 -9.51
N GLY A 104 6.33 -4.16 -8.51
CA GLY A 104 6.68 -3.99 -7.11
C GLY A 104 7.78 -4.94 -6.63
N PRO A 105 8.08 -4.94 -5.31
CA PRO A 105 9.07 -5.82 -4.72
C PRO A 105 8.66 -7.30 -4.74
N PHE A 106 7.37 -7.59 -4.95
CA PHE A 106 6.83 -8.94 -5.03
C PHE A 106 6.76 -9.43 -6.48
N ILE A 107 7.34 -10.60 -6.73
CA ILE A 107 7.49 -11.17 -8.09
C ILE A 107 6.64 -12.45 -8.24
N ARG A 108 6.46 -13.23 -7.17
CA ARG A 108 5.76 -14.53 -7.18
C ARG A 108 4.42 -14.46 -6.45
N PRO A 109 3.35 -15.17 -6.88
CA PRO A 109 3.34 -16.15 -7.96
C PRO A 109 3.44 -15.55 -9.37
N HIS A 110 2.94 -14.34 -9.60
CA HIS A 110 3.08 -13.62 -10.87
C HIS A 110 3.08 -12.09 -10.66
N PRO A 111 3.86 -11.28 -11.40
CA PRO A 111 3.88 -9.83 -11.23
C PRO A 111 2.53 -9.16 -11.48
N ALA A 112 1.75 -9.64 -12.46
CA ALA A 112 0.42 -9.11 -12.76
C ALA A 112 -0.55 -9.23 -11.56
N LEU A 113 -0.42 -10.27 -10.73
CA LEU A 113 -1.23 -10.40 -9.51
C LEU A 113 -0.93 -9.27 -8.52
N TRP A 114 0.34 -8.94 -8.32
CA TRP A 114 0.74 -7.89 -7.40
C TRP A 114 0.37 -6.50 -7.91
N ARG A 115 0.49 -6.28 -9.23
CA ARG A 115 -0.04 -5.07 -9.87
C ARG A 115 -1.56 -4.95 -9.71
N LEU A 116 -2.29 -6.07 -9.83
CA LEU A 116 -3.73 -6.10 -9.60
C LEU A 116 -4.07 -5.75 -8.14
N ILE A 117 -3.37 -6.36 -7.18
CA ILE A 117 -3.54 -6.07 -5.74
C ILE A 117 -3.27 -4.59 -5.46
N LEU A 118 -2.21 -4.00 -6.04
CA LEU A 118 -1.93 -2.57 -5.92
C LEU A 118 -3.09 -1.74 -6.50
N CYS A 119 -3.57 -2.06 -7.70
CA CYS A 119 -4.68 -1.31 -8.30
C CYS A 119 -5.98 -1.45 -7.50
N LEU A 120 -6.28 -2.64 -6.97
CA LEU A 120 -7.40 -2.88 -6.05
C LEU A 120 -7.27 -2.05 -4.76
N SER A 121 -6.07 -1.94 -4.20
CA SER A 121 -5.83 -1.09 -3.02
C SER A 121 -6.07 0.39 -3.31
N ILE A 122 -5.75 0.87 -4.52
CA ILE A 122 -6.06 2.25 -4.94
C ILE A 122 -7.56 2.45 -5.08
N VAL A 123 -8.29 1.51 -5.70
CA VAL A 123 -9.76 1.57 -5.78
C VAL A 123 -10.39 1.58 -4.39
N TYR A 124 -9.89 0.75 -3.48
CA TYR A 124 -10.33 0.71 -2.09
C TYR A 124 -10.10 2.06 -1.40
N GLU A 125 -8.91 2.65 -1.52
CA GLU A 125 -8.60 3.96 -0.93
C GLU A 125 -9.50 5.06 -1.48
N LEU A 126 -9.71 5.10 -2.81
CA LEU A 126 -10.64 6.05 -3.43
C LEU A 126 -12.08 5.86 -2.94
N THR A 127 -12.48 4.60 -2.68
CA THR A 127 -13.79 4.29 -2.10
C THR A 127 -13.89 4.79 -0.66
N LEU A 128 -12.83 4.66 0.15
CA LEU A 128 -12.78 5.22 1.50
C LEU A 128 -12.86 6.76 1.48
N VAL A 129 -12.14 7.40 0.56
CA VAL A 129 -12.23 8.86 0.36
C VAL A 129 -13.65 9.27 -0.03
N PHE A 130 -14.31 8.50 -0.90
CA PHE A 130 -15.72 8.74 -1.23
C PHE A 130 -16.65 8.57 0.00
N LEU A 131 -16.46 7.50 0.77
CA LEU A 131 -17.24 7.21 1.98
C LEU A 131 -17.05 8.29 3.05
N LEU A 132 -15.89 8.94 3.11
CA LEU A 132 -15.62 10.05 4.03
C LEU A 132 -16.61 11.22 3.85
N PHE A 133 -17.14 11.42 2.65
CA PHE A 133 -18.12 12.46 2.35
C PHE A 133 -19.59 12.00 2.53
N GLN A 134 -19.82 10.74 2.88
CA GLN A 134 -21.15 10.20 3.15
C GLN A 134 -21.48 10.34 4.63
N ASN A 135 -22.75 10.58 4.96
CA ASN A 135 -23.21 10.40 6.34
C ASN A 135 -23.35 8.90 6.66
N VAL A 136 -23.45 8.55 7.95
CA VAL A 136 -23.47 7.15 8.41
C VAL A 136 -24.66 6.38 7.82
N ASN A 137 -25.84 7.01 7.72
CA ASN A 137 -27.03 6.35 7.17
C ASN A 137 -26.88 6.07 5.68
N ASP A 138 -26.42 7.04 4.90
CA ASP A 138 -26.23 6.93 3.45
C ASP A 138 -25.13 5.93 3.12
N ALA A 139 -24.04 5.91 3.88
CA ALA A 139 -23.00 4.88 3.78
C ALA A 139 -23.56 3.47 4.05
N ARG A 140 -24.40 3.31 5.08
CA ARG A 140 -25.10 2.05 5.38
C ARG A 140 -26.04 1.65 4.22
N GLN A 141 -26.78 2.60 3.65
CA GLN A 141 -27.64 2.32 2.49
C GLN A 141 -26.84 1.94 1.25
N LEU A 142 -25.67 2.54 1.02
CA LEU A 142 -24.77 2.19 -0.08
C LEU A 142 -24.37 0.71 -0.03
N LEU A 143 -24.08 0.19 1.17
CA LEU A 143 -23.72 -1.21 1.37
C LEU A 143 -24.83 -2.19 0.93
N ARG A 144 -26.11 -1.77 0.92
CA ARG A 144 -27.22 -2.60 0.41
C ARG A 144 -27.09 -2.94 -1.07
N HIS A 145 -26.32 -2.18 -1.83
CA HIS A 145 -26.05 -2.49 -3.23
C HIS A 145 -25.16 -3.72 -3.41
N PHE A 146 -24.39 -4.11 -2.38
CA PHE A 146 -23.57 -5.32 -2.37
C PHE A 146 -24.29 -6.52 -1.74
N ASP A 147 -24.96 -6.30 -0.61
CA ASP A 147 -25.74 -7.32 0.08
C ASP A 147 -27.02 -6.71 0.66
N SER A 148 -28.16 -7.28 0.25
CA SER A 148 -29.50 -6.86 0.69
C SER A 148 -29.73 -6.93 2.20
N THR A 149 -28.95 -7.71 2.94
CA THR A 149 -29.05 -7.86 4.40
C THR A 149 -28.41 -6.71 5.17
N LEU A 150 -27.58 -5.90 4.50
CA LEU A 150 -26.87 -4.75 5.07
C LEU A 150 -27.77 -3.50 5.20
N GLY A 151 -27.17 -2.38 5.60
CA GLY A 151 -27.86 -1.10 5.75
C GLY A 151 -28.81 -1.03 6.93
N LYS A 152 -28.55 -1.83 7.97
CA LYS A 152 -29.18 -1.72 9.28
C LYS A 152 -28.15 -1.18 10.26
N GLU A 153 -28.62 -0.55 11.31
CA GLU A 153 -27.74 -0.16 12.41
C GLU A 153 -27.19 -1.43 13.08
N MET A 154 -25.86 -1.48 13.23
CA MET A 154 -25.21 -2.54 13.98
C MET A 154 -25.23 -2.14 15.46
N PRO A 155 -25.47 -3.09 16.39
CA PRO A 155 -25.35 -2.80 17.81
C PRO A 155 -23.90 -2.40 18.10
N GLU A 156 -23.69 -1.15 18.52
CA GLU A 156 -22.39 -0.69 18.99
C GLU A 156 -22.13 -1.32 20.35
N LYS A 157 -21.04 -2.07 20.47
CA LYS A 157 -20.66 -2.77 21.70
C LYS A 157 -19.54 -1.97 22.36
N SER A 158 -19.83 -1.41 23.54
CA SER A 158 -18.76 -0.85 24.38
C SER A 158 -18.13 -1.99 25.18
N TYR A 159 -16.82 -2.13 25.06
CA TYR A 159 -16.08 -3.19 25.75
C TYR A 159 -15.61 -2.77 27.16
N GLY A 160 -15.51 -1.48 27.44
CA GLY A 160 -14.95 -0.87 28.65
C GLY A 160 -15.92 -0.71 29.83
N GLY A 161 -17.03 -1.46 29.86
CA GLY A 161 -18.02 -1.40 30.94
C GLY A 161 -17.51 -1.94 32.29
N ASN A 162 -17.54 -3.26 32.48
CA ASN A 162 -17.03 -3.92 33.69
C ASN A 162 -15.68 -4.59 33.41
N CYS A 163 -14.62 -4.03 33.98
CA CYS A 163 -13.25 -4.52 33.77
C CYS A 163 -12.77 -5.57 34.77
N LEU A 164 -13.68 -6.13 35.58
CA LEU A 164 -13.34 -7.26 36.45
C LEU A 164 -13.14 -8.53 35.61
N ILE A 165 -11.91 -9.04 35.58
CA ILE A 165 -11.59 -10.32 34.90
C ILE A 165 -12.38 -11.47 35.53
N TYR A 166 -12.49 -11.46 36.86
CA TYR A 166 -13.24 -12.45 37.64
C TYR A 166 -14.28 -11.72 38.51
N ASP A 167 -15.55 -12.03 38.28
CA ASP A 167 -16.67 -11.48 39.05
C ASP A 167 -17.31 -12.58 39.90
N ALA A 168 -16.97 -12.59 41.19
CA ALA A 168 -17.47 -13.60 42.13
C ALA A 168 -19.00 -13.52 42.37
N ASN A 169 -19.64 -12.40 42.04
CA ASN A 169 -21.05 -12.15 42.34
C ASN A 169 -22.01 -12.53 41.20
N ASN A 170 -21.47 -12.97 40.06
CA ASN A 170 -22.25 -13.38 38.90
C ASN A 170 -22.32 -14.92 38.81
N THR A 171 -23.38 -15.46 38.20
CA THR A 171 -23.55 -16.90 37.97
C THR A 171 -22.46 -17.48 37.09
N ASN A 172 -21.89 -16.68 36.19
CA ASN A 172 -20.66 -17.00 35.45
C ASN A 172 -19.55 -16.01 35.82
N PRO A 173 -18.59 -16.41 36.68
CA PRO A 173 -17.52 -15.51 37.12
C PRO A 173 -16.58 -15.00 36.03
N TRP A 174 -16.49 -15.70 34.89
CA TRP A 174 -15.63 -15.35 33.76
C TRP A 174 -16.39 -14.68 32.61
N HIS A 175 -17.64 -14.26 32.83
CA HIS A 175 -18.48 -13.68 31.78
C HIS A 175 -17.83 -12.47 31.09
N ASN A 176 -17.15 -11.60 31.85
CA ASN A 176 -16.44 -10.45 31.28
C ASN A 176 -15.34 -10.90 30.33
N LEU A 177 -14.51 -11.88 30.72
CA LEU A 177 -13.43 -12.39 29.86
C LEU A 177 -13.99 -13.08 28.60
N GLN A 178 -15.03 -13.90 28.73
CA GLN A 178 -15.65 -14.59 27.59
C GLN A 178 -16.31 -13.63 26.60
N ASP A 179 -16.86 -12.51 27.08
CA ASP A 179 -17.45 -11.46 26.25
C ASP A 179 -16.40 -10.68 25.43
N LYS A 180 -15.14 -10.66 25.89
CA LYS A 180 -13.99 -10.03 25.19
C LYS A 180 -13.23 -10.97 24.27
N LEU A 181 -13.31 -12.28 24.49
CA LEU A 181 -12.71 -13.30 23.61
C LEU A 181 -13.53 -13.52 22.33
N ASP A 182 -13.73 -12.46 21.55
CA ASP A 182 -14.48 -12.49 20.30
C ASP A 182 -13.55 -12.60 19.06
N GLY A 183 -14.08 -12.31 17.87
CA GLY A 183 -13.33 -12.37 16.62
C GLY A 183 -12.16 -11.38 16.52
N PHE A 184 -12.10 -10.35 17.39
CA PHE A 184 -11.00 -9.38 17.39
C PHE A 184 -9.69 -10.00 17.88
N VAL A 185 -9.73 -10.90 18.87
CA VAL A 185 -8.54 -11.60 19.40
C VAL A 185 -7.74 -12.36 18.33
N PRO A 186 -8.32 -13.31 17.55
CA PRO A 186 -7.59 -13.96 16.48
C PRO A 186 -7.21 -12.98 15.36
N THR A 187 -8.02 -11.94 15.11
CA THR A 187 -7.73 -10.93 14.09
C THR A 187 -6.49 -10.10 14.45
N HIS A 188 -6.36 -9.70 15.72
CA HIS A 188 -5.17 -9.05 16.26
C HIS A 188 -3.95 -9.95 16.10
N PHE A 189 -4.03 -11.20 16.57
CA PHE A 189 -2.93 -12.14 16.48
C PHE A 189 -2.46 -12.41 15.04
N PHE A 190 -3.37 -12.78 14.14
CA PHE A 190 -3.03 -13.06 12.74
C PHE A 190 -2.65 -11.79 11.98
N GLY A 191 -3.26 -10.66 12.32
CA GLY A 191 -2.92 -9.36 11.75
C GLY A 191 -1.48 -8.98 12.05
N TRP A 192 -1.04 -9.13 13.30
CA TRP A 192 0.34 -8.85 13.70
C TRP A 192 1.34 -9.86 13.19
N TRP A 193 0.94 -11.14 13.12
CA TRP A 193 1.73 -12.16 12.44
C TRP A 193 1.99 -11.78 10.97
N LEU A 194 0.94 -11.44 10.21
CA LEU A 194 1.06 -11.06 8.80
C LEU A 194 1.86 -9.76 8.61
N LYS A 195 1.57 -8.72 9.41
CA LYS A 195 2.34 -7.46 9.42
C LYS A 195 3.83 -7.73 9.65
N THR A 196 4.16 -8.65 10.54
CA THR A 196 5.55 -9.03 10.82
C THR A 196 6.21 -9.73 9.64
N LEU A 197 5.49 -10.59 8.91
CA LEU A 197 6.04 -11.22 7.67
C LEU A 197 6.38 -10.19 6.58
N VAL A 198 5.64 -9.08 6.54
CA VAL A 198 5.85 -7.97 5.60
C VAL A 198 6.98 -7.05 6.05
N LEU A 199 6.92 -6.56 7.30
CA LEU A 199 7.87 -5.58 7.84
C LEU A 199 9.22 -6.19 8.26
N ARG A 200 9.22 -7.47 8.61
CA ARG A 200 10.40 -8.31 8.92
C ARG A 200 11.39 -7.71 9.92
N ASP A 201 10.88 -6.93 10.87
CA ASP A 201 11.67 -6.35 11.95
C ASP A 201 10.89 -6.38 13.26
N TRP A 202 11.45 -7.05 14.26
CA TRP A 202 10.85 -7.21 15.59
C TRP A 202 10.49 -5.85 16.18
N TRP A 203 11.43 -4.90 16.16
CA TRP A 203 11.30 -3.67 16.90
C TRP A 203 10.35 -2.67 16.26
N LEU A 204 10.40 -2.52 14.94
CA LEU A 204 9.44 -1.71 14.20
C LEU A 204 8.03 -2.24 14.45
N CYS A 205 7.83 -3.57 14.41
CA CYS A 205 6.52 -4.16 14.68
C CYS A 205 6.08 -3.93 16.14
N THR A 206 6.96 -4.10 17.13
CA THR A 206 6.62 -3.84 18.54
C THR A 206 6.25 -2.38 18.78
N ILE A 207 6.99 -1.42 18.20
CA ILE A 207 6.68 0.01 18.34
C ILE A 207 5.34 0.33 17.67
N LEU A 208 5.12 -0.16 16.44
CA LEU A 208 3.85 0.04 15.76
C LEU A 208 2.69 -0.58 16.52
N SER A 209 2.90 -1.72 17.20
CA SER A 209 1.89 -2.36 18.03
C SER A 209 1.50 -1.48 19.21
N ILE A 210 2.48 -0.99 19.97
CA ILE A 210 2.20 -0.08 21.08
C ILE A 210 1.54 1.22 20.59
N MET A 211 1.96 1.76 19.44
CA MET A 211 1.34 2.97 18.88
C MET A 211 -0.10 2.75 18.41
N PHE A 212 -0.45 1.52 18.01
CA PHE A 212 -1.83 1.16 17.65
C PHE A 212 -2.73 1.17 18.89
N GLU A 213 -2.30 0.58 20.01
CA GLU A 213 -3.02 0.63 21.29
C GLU A 213 -3.20 2.08 21.79
N VAL A 214 -2.16 2.91 21.67
CA VAL A 214 -2.26 4.33 22.02
C VAL A 214 -3.27 5.04 21.11
N MET A 215 -3.31 4.72 19.82
CA MET A 215 -4.28 5.28 18.89
C MET A 215 -5.71 4.91 19.30
N GLU A 216 -5.96 3.65 19.66
CA GLU A 216 -7.27 3.20 20.14
C GLU A 216 -7.69 3.91 21.41
N TYR A 217 -6.81 4.02 22.40
CA TYR A 217 -7.04 4.84 23.60
C TYR A 217 -7.40 6.29 23.25
N THR A 218 -6.68 6.91 22.31
CA THR A 218 -6.97 8.30 21.94
C THR A 218 -8.30 8.45 21.22
N LEU A 219 -8.78 7.40 20.53
CA LEU A 219 -9.99 7.43 19.70
C LEU A 219 -11.21 6.78 20.36
N GLU A 220 -11.11 6.23 21.57
CA GLU A 220 -12.23 5.61 22.30
C GLU A 220 -13.43 6.56 22.46
N HIS A 221 -13.17 7.86 22.57
CA HIS A 221 -14.21 8.88 22.69
C HIS A 221 -14.99 9.13 21.38
N GLN A 222 -14.40 8.79 20.23
CA GLN A 222 -15.06 8.87 18.92
C GLN A 222 -15.75 7.55 18.56
N LEU A 223 -15.18 6.42 18.97
CA LEU A 223 -15.66 5.09 18.62
C LEU A 223 -15.83 4.25 19.90
N PRO A 224 -17.08 4.01 20.36
CA PRO A 224 -17.35 3.23 21.57
C PRO A 224 -16.78 1.81 21.55
N ASN A 225 -16.56 1.26 20.35
CA ASN A 225 -15.95 -0.05 20.17
C ASN A 225 -14.48 -0.09 20.62
N PHE A 226 -13.76 1.04 20.60
CA PHE A 226 -12.38 1.14 21.10
C PHE A 226 -12.29 1.44 22.59
N SER A 227 -13.42 1.65 23.26
CA SER A 227 -13.44 1.72 24.71
C SER A 227 -13.36 0.29 25.24
N GLU A 228 -12.15 -0.16 25.55
CA GLU A 228 -11.88 -1.49 26.10
C GLU A 228 -11.25 -1.39 27.50
N CYS A 229 -11.11 -2.52 28.18
CA CYS A 229 -10.52 -2.54 29.51
C CYS A 229 -9.00 -2.40 29.46
N TRP A 230 -8.38 -1.86 30.51
CA TRP A 230 -6.93 -1.68 30.55
C TRP A 230 -6.15 -2.99 30.34
N TRP A 231 -6.66 -4.11 30.85
CA TRP A 231 -6.05 -5.42 30.69
C TRP A 231 -6.32 -6.00 29.31
N ASP A 232 -7.40 -5.57 28.65
CA ASP A 232 -7.73 -5.96 27.28
C ASP A 232 -6.67 -5.38 26.35
N HIS A 233 -6.55 -4.04 26.32
CA HIS A 233 -5.51 -3.32 25.58
C HIS A 233 -4.09 -3.85 25.85
N TRP A 234 -3.64 -3.82 27.11
CA TRP A 234 -2.20 -4.02 27.37
C TRP A 234 -1.80 -5.49 27.52
N ILE A 235 -2.66 -6.33 28.08
CA ILE A 235 -2.33 -7.73 28.34
C ILE A 235 -2.84 -8.59 27.20
N MET A 236 -4.12 -8.50 26.86
CA MET A 236 -4.69 -9.36 25.82
C MET A 236 -4.19 -8.95 24.44
N ASP A 237 -4.36 -7.68 24.07
CA ASP A 237 -4.07 -7.23 22.72
C ASP A 237 -2.58 -6.94 22.52
N ALA A 238 -1.98 -5.99 23.23
CA ALA A 238 -0.58 -5.62 23.04
C ALA A 238 0.41 -6.78 23.32
N LEU A 239 0.25 -7.47 24.45
CA LEU A 239 1.21 -8.47 24.89
C LEU A 239 0.96 -9.86 24.29
N LEU A 240 -0.27 -10.39 24.43
CA LEU A 240 -0.57 -11.77 24.02
C LEU A 240 -0.85 -11.87 22.51
N CYS A 241 -1.80 -11.12 21.98
CA CYS A 241 -2.19 -11.19 20.57
C CYS A 241 -1.10 -10.59 19.67
N ASN A 242 -0.79 -9.33 19.88
CA ASN A 242 0.12 -8.55 19.04
C ASN A 242 1.55 -9.05 19.25
N GLY A 243 2.02 -9.09 20.50
CA GLY A 243 3.34 -9.61 20.86
C GLY A 243 3.53 -11.08 20.46
N GLY A 244 2.52 -11.93 20.67
CA GLY A 244 2.55 -13.33 20.24
C GLY A 244 2.58 -13.49 18.72
N GLY A 245 1.76 -12.72 17.99
CA GLY A 245 1.75 -12.67 16.53
C GLY A 245 3.10 -12.22 15.97
N ILE A 246 3.72 -11.18 16.56
CA ILE A 246 5.05 -10.71 16.17
C ILE A 246 6.11 -11.79 16.45
N TYR A 247 6.08 -12.41 17.63
CA TYR A 247 7.01 -13.47 17.98
C TYR A 247 6.94 -14.65 17.02
N LEU A 248 5.74 -15.15 16.74
CA LEU A 248 5.56 -16.22 15.76
C LEU A 248 5.92 -15.76 14.36
N GLY A 249 5.61 -14.52 13.97
CA GLY A 249 5.99 -13.97 12.67
C GLY A 249 7.51 -13.99 12.48
N MET A 250 8.27 -13.57 13.50
CA MET A 250 9.73 -13.65 13.49
C MET A 250 10.24 -15.09 13.47
N LYS A 251 9.59 -16.02 14.17
CA LYS A 251 9.92 -17.45 14.10
C LYS A 251 9.64 -18.03 12.71
N THR A 252 8.53 -17.68 12.08
CA THR A 252 8.19 -18.07 10.71
C THR A 252 9.23 -17.54 9.72
N LEU A 253 9.66 -16.27 9.86
CA LEU A 253 10.72 -15.71 9.02
C LEU A 253 12.05 -16.46 9.18
N ASN A 254 12.43 -16.79 10.41
CA ASN A 254 13.62 -17.59 10.69
C ASN A 254 13.51 -19.02 10.10
N TYR A 255 12.34 -19.65 10.25
CA TYR A 255 12.06 -20.98 9.69
C TYR A 255 12.16 -20.97 8.16
N LEU A 256 11.63 -19.95 7.50
CA LEU A 256 11.72 -19.76 6.06
C LEU A 256 13.08 -19.20 5.59
N SER A 257 14.04 -19.00 6.50
CA SER A 257 15.36 -18.40 6.23
C SER A 257 15.27 -17.06 5.49
N MET A 258 14.25 -16.27 5.81
CA MET A 258 13.99 -14.96 5.22
C MET A 258 14.86 -13.90 5.90
N LYS A 259 15.51 -13.05 5.10
CA LYS A 259 16.33 -11.96 5.64
C LYS A 259 15.46 -10.94 6.40
N PRO A 260 15.80 -10.61 7.66
CA PRO A 260 15.15 -9.52 8.38
C PRO A 260 15.57 -8.16 7.79
N TYR A 261 14.72 -7.14 7.97
CA TYR A 261 15.04 -5.78 7.55
C TYR A 261 15.56 -4.96 8.72
N HIS A 262 16.64 -4.21 8.50
CA HIS A 262 17.17 -3.29 9.49
C HIS A 262 16.72 -1.86 9.18
N TRP A 263 15.54 -1.49 9.68
CA TRP A 263 15.00 -0.13 9.56
C TRP A 263 15.75 0.91 10.42
N ARG A 264 16.74 0.47 11.20
CA ARG A 264 17.38 1.21 12.29
C ARG A 264 18.59 2.06 11.89
N GLY A 265 18.88 2.25 10.61
CA GLY A 265 20.04 3.05 10.20
C GLY A 265 19.98 4.56 10.56
N MET A 266 18.92 5.04 11.23
CA MET A 266 18.87 6.37 11.86
C MET A 266 19.65 6.46 13.18
N TRP A 267 19.75 5.38 13.96
CA TRP A 267 20.44 5.40 15.27
C TRP A 267 21.96 5.23 15.15
N ASN A 268 22.47 4.81 13.98
CA ASN A 268 23.90 4.86 13.65
C ASN A 268 24.42 6.29 13.47
N ILE A 269 23.54 7.30 13.42
CA ILE A 269 23.93 8.71 13.39
C ILE A 269 24.01 9.20 14.84
N GLN A 270 25.24 9.28 15.35
CA GLN A 270 25.52 9.69 16.73
C GLN A 270 25.15 11.17 17.00
N SER A 271 25.10 12.03 15.98
CA SER A 271 24.85 13.46 16.16
C SER A 271 23.41 13.88 15.90
N TYR A 272 22.88 14.75 16.77
CA TYR A 272 21.53 15.32 16.65
C TYR A 272 21.35 16.11 15.34
N GLY A 273 22.38 16.86 14.92
CA GLY A 273 22.39 17.59 13.66
C GLY A 273 22.37 16.68 12.42
N GLY A 274 23.01 15.50 12.49
CA GLY A 274 22.94 14.50 11.43
C GLY A 274 21.55 13.88 11.30
N ARG A 275 20.84 13.71 12.42
CA ARG A 275 19.43 13.23 12.42
C ARG A 275 18.50 14.27 11.79
N LEU A 276 18.64 15.55 12.15
CA LEU A 276 17.80 16.62 11.60
C LEU A 276 18.06 16.86 10.10
N LYS A 277 19.34 16.89 9.68
CA LYS A 277 19.72 17.01 8.26
C LYS A 277 19.14 15.88 7.42
N ARG A 278 19.07 14.67 7.99
CA ARG A 278 18.52 13.50 7.34
C ARG A 278 16.99 13.49 7.28
N LEU A 279 16.32 13.92 8.34
CA LEU A 279 14.88 14.18 8.35
C LEU A 279 14.52 15.18 7.25
N ALA A 280 15.25 16.29 7.15
CA ALA A 280 15.05 17.27 6.08
C ALA A 280 15.31 16.66 4.68
N ALA A 281 16.35 15.82 4.54
CA ALA A 281 16.67 15.17 3.27
C ALA A 281 15.61 14.15 2.80
N GLN A 282 14.81 13.56 3.71
CA GLN A 282 13.69 12.70 3.33
C GLN A 282 12.58 13.44 2.56
N PHE A 283 12.46 14.76 2.78
CA PHE A 283 11.52 15.62 2.07
C PHE A 283 12.14 16.28 0.83
N THR A 284 13.39 15.96 0.50
CA THR A 284 14.05 16.42 -0.73
C THR A 284 14.08 15.31 -1.77
N PRO A 285 13.92 15.62 -3.07
CA PRO A 285 13.96 14.62 -4.13
C PRO A 285 15.32 13.89 -4.17
N TYR A 286 15.28 12.57 -4.44
CA TYR A 286 16.44 11.68 -4.47
C TYR A 286 17.59 12.18 -5.37
N SER A 287 17.23 12.87 -6.45
CA SER A 287 18.15 13.68 -7.24
C SER A 287 17.42 14.86 -7.82
N TRP A 288 18.01 16.05 -7.72
CA TRP A 288 17.65 17.17 -8.59
C TRP A 288 18.16 16.83 -9.99
N THR A 289 17.23 16.48 -10.89
CA THR A 289 17.56 16.34 -12.30
C THR A 289 17.44 17.71 -12.93
N ASP A 290 18.58 18.33 -13.24
CA ASP A 290 18.62 19.54 -14.05
C ASP A 290 18.20 19.18 -15.48
N PHE A 291 16.92 19.39 -15.80
CA PHE A 291 16.42 19.22 -17.16
C PHE A 291 16.80 20.44 -17.99
N ASP A 292 17.91 20.33 -18.71
CA ASP A 292 18.36 21.35 -19.65
C ASP A 292 17.73 21.09 -21.03
N TRP A 293 16.52 21.62 -21.23
CA TRP A 293 15.67 21.33 -22.39
C TRP A 293 16.28 21.76 -23.74
N LYS A 294 17.18 22.75 -23.74
CA LYS A 294 17.89 23.32 -24.91
C LYS A 294 17.15 23.16 -26.26
N PRO A 295 15.92 23.68 -26.41
CA PRO A 295 15.06 23.31 -27.52
C PRO A 295 15.59 23.76 -28.89
N SER A 296 16.43 24.80 -28.93
CA SER A 296 17.05 25.34 -30.14
C SER A 296 18.38 24.69 -30.53
N THR A 297 18.90 23.74 -29.74
CA THR A 297 20.23 23.16 -30.03
C THR A 297 20.24 22.15 -31.18
N SER A 298 19.09 21.61 -31.56
CA SER A 298 18.96 20.69 -32.69
C SER A 298 17.55 20.76 -33.28
N LEU A 299 17.46 20.72 -34.61
CA LEU A 299 16.18 20.65 -35.32
C LEU A 299 15.29 19.51 -34.81
N LYS A 300 15.88 18.35 -34.47
CA LYS A 300 15.15 17.20 -33.93
C LYS A 300 14.51 17.49 -32.58
N ARG A 301 15.20 18.24 -31.72
CA ARG A 301 14.69 18.65 -30.39
C ARG A 301 13.61 19.72 -30.51
N TRP A 302 13.80 20.66 -31.44
CA TRP A 302 12.80 21.69 -31.72
C TRP A 302 11.49 21.08 -32.24
N MET A 303 11.56 20.15 -33.19
CA MET A 303 10.39 19.44 -33.71
C MET A 303 9.71 18.57 -32.65
N ALA A 304 10.49 17.89 -31.79
CA ALA A 304 9.93 17.12 -30.67
C ALA A 304 9.18 18.02 -29.67
N MET A 305 9.69 19.23 -29.41
CA MET A 305 9.00 20.18 -28.53
C MET A 305 7.71 20.71 -29.14
N LEU A 306 7.69 21.01 -30.45
CA LEU A 306 6.47 21.41 -31.15
C LEU A 306 5.40 20.31 -31.12
N ALA A 307 5.80 19.05 -31.32
CA ALA A 307 4.88 17.92 -31.23
C ALA A 307 4.29 17.78 -29.83
N LEU A 308 5.10 17.96 -28.79
CA LEU A 308 4.66 17.87 -27.39
C LEU A 308 3.69 19.01 -27.03
N ILE A 309 3.95 20.23 -27.50
CA ILE A 309 3.04 21.38 -27.38
C ILE A 309 1.70 21.10 -28.09
N ALA A 310 1.74 20.53 -29.30
CA ALA A 310 0.53 20.19 -30.04
C ALA A 310 -0.31 19.12 -29.33
N ILE A 311 0.33 18.07 -28.78
CA ILE A 311 -0.35 17.01 -28.02
C ILE A 311 -1.01 17.58 -26.76
N VAL A 312 -0.28 18.40 -25.99
CA VAL A 312 -0.84 19.03 -24.78
C VAL A 312 -2.02 19.93 -25.14
N ARG A 313 -1.89 20.75 -26.20
CA ARG A 313 -2.99 21.61 -26.67
C ARG A 313 -4.22 20.84 -27.13
N LEU A 314 -4.03 19.74 -27.86
CA LEU A 314 -5.12 18.84 -28.25
C LEU A 314 -5.80 18.25 -27.02
N HIS A 315 -5.02 17.75 -26.04
CA HIS A 315 -5.56 17.15 -24.84
C HIS A 315 -6.37 18.13 -23.97
N PHE A 316 -5.95 19.39 -23.88
CA PHE A 316 -6.71 20.44 -23.18
C PHE A 316 -7.95 20.90 -23.95
N SER A 317 -7.96 20.78 -25.28
CA SER A 317 -9.12 21.17 -26.11
C SER A 317 -10.26 20.14 -26.06
N PHE A 318 -9.97 18.90 -25.62
CA PHE A 318 -10.98 17.85 -25.38
C PHE A 318 -11.56 17.85 -23.96
N LEU A 319 -11.03 18.71 -23.06
CA LEU A 319 -11.46 18.84 -21.67
C LEU A 319 -12.29 20.12 -21.42
N GLN A 320 -12.74 20.78 -22.49
CA GLN A 320 -13.61 21.95 -22.49
C GLN A 320 -14.93 21.62 -23.19
#